data_AF-A0A0T6ZS25-F1
#
_entry.id   AF-A0A0T6ZS25-F1
#
_cell.length_a   1.000
_cell.length_b   1.000
_cell.length_c   1.000
_cell.angle_alpha   90.00
_cell.angle_beta   90.00
_cell.angle_gamma   90.00
#
_symmetry.space_group_name_H-M   'P 1'
#
loop_
_entity.id
_entity.type
_entity.pdbx_description
1 polymer ?
#
loop_
_entity_poly.entity_id
_entity_poly.type
_entity_poly.pdbx_seq_one_letter_code
_entity_poly.pdbx_strand_id
1 'polypeptide(L)' 'FNNREEGECSVEIELQQAILFIHDRIEKDSWLEEYFPKQMEVYHQAIEQTREQILGQLNVTL' A
#
# COMPACT_ATOMS: atom_id res chain seq x y z
N PHE A 1 -10.14 -3.62 -4.64
CA PHE A 1 -9.15 -2.72 -3.99
C PHE A 1 -9.22 -1.35 -4.66
N ASN A 2 -9.58 -0.27 -3.94
CA ASN A 2 -9.62 1.10 -4.47
C ASN A 2 -10.15 1.21 -5.92
N ASN A 3 -11.44 0.88 -6.11
CA ASN A 3 -12.16 0.87 -7.41
C ASN A 3 -11.78 -0.23 -8.42
N ARG A 4 -10.95 -1.21 -8.04
CA ARG A 4 -10.73 -2.43 -8.83
C ARG A 4 -11.43 -3.64 -8.21
N GLU A 5 -12.05 -4.48 -9.04
CA GLU A 5 -12.70 -5.73 -8.59
C GLU A 5 -11.68 -6.75 -8.08
N GLU A 6 -10.50 -6.81 -8.71
CA GLU A 6 -9.45 -7.79 -8.39
C GLU A 6 -8.16 -7.12 -7.88
N GLY A 7 -7.44 -7.84 -7.02
CA GLY A 7 -6.09 -7.50 -6.56
C GLY A 7 -5.02 -8.16 -7.44
N GLU A 8 -3.74 -7.98 -7.09
CA GLU A 8 -2.67 -8.75 -7.69
C GLU A 8 -2.71 -10.20 -7.18
N CYS A 9 -2.20 -11.13 -7.98
CA CYS A 9 -2.16 -12.54 -7.60
C CYS A 9 -1.33 -12.74 -6.33
N SER A 10 -1.73 -13.71 -5.50
CA SER A 10 -0.93 -14.10 -4.34
C SER A 10 0.46 -14.59 -4.78
N VAL A 11 1.47 -14.25 -3.98
CA VAL A 11 2.85 -14.69 -4.18
C VAL A 11 3.20 -15.72 -3.12
N GLU A 12 3.75 -16.86 -3.57
CA GLU A 12 4.34 -17.84 -2.67
C GLU A 12 5.62 -17.28 -2.03
N ILE A 13 5.82 -17.58 -0.75
CA ILE A 13 6.99 -17.14 0.01
C ILE A 13 7.70 -18.35 0.63
N GLU A 14 9.00 -18.23 0.78
CA GLU A 14 9.81 -19.25 1.44
C GLU A 14 9.53 -19.27 2.96
N LEU A 15 9.66 -20.45 3.60
CA LEU A 15 9.52 -20.60 5.05
C LEU A 15 10.42 -19.61 5.82
N GLN A 16 11.64 -19.38 5.32
CA GLN A 16 12.57 -18.43 5.92
C GLN A 16 12.02 -17.00 5.90
N GLN A 17 11.39 -16.59 4.80
CA GLN A 17 10.77 -15.26 4.70
C GLN A 17 9.57 -15.15 5.64
N ALA A 18 8.75 -16.21 5.75
CA ALA A 18 7.65 -16.26 6.71
C ALA A 18 8.13 -16.13 8.16
N ILE A 19 9.21 -16.82 8.54
CA ILE A 19 9.84 -16.71 9.88
C ILE A 19 10.31 -15.27 10.12
N LEU A 20 11.01 -14.67 9.15
CA LEU A 20 11.50 -13.29 9.27
C LEU A 20 10.34 -12.29 9.40
N PHE A 21 9.26 -12.48 8.66
CA PHE A 21 8.06 -11.65 8.77
C PHE A 21 7.40 -11.75 10.15
N ILE A 22 7.19 -12.97 10.68
CA ILE A 22 6.59 -13.20 12.00
C ILE A 22 7.43 -12.58 13.13
N HIS A 23 8.74 -12.44 12.94
CA HIS A 23 9.65 -11.81 13.90
C HIS A 23 9.89 -10.31 13.64
N ASP A 24 9.07 -9.66 12.82
CA ASP A 24 9.19 -8.24 12.46
C ASP A 24 10.58 -7.87 11.91
N ARG A 25 11.24 -8.82 11.23
CA ARG A 25 12.55 -8.63 10.58
C ARG A 25 12.42 -8.22 9.11
N ILE A 26 11.20 -8.22 8.58
CA ILE A 26 10.86 -7.68 7.26
C ILE A 26 9.87 -6.55 7.49
N GLU A 27 10.18 -5.38 6.95
CA GLU A 27 9.30 -4.22 7.00
C GLU A 27 8.14 -4.44 6.03
N LYS A 28 6.92 -4.43 6.54
CA LYS A 28 5.72 -4.83 5.79
C LYS A 28 5.52 -3.97 4.55
N ASP A 29 5.70 -2.66 4.63
CA ASP A 29 5.44 -1.77 3.51
C ASP A 29 6.48 -1.99 2.42
N SER A 30 7.77 -2.05 2.76
CA SER A 30 8.85 -2.45 1.83
C SER A 30 8.55 -3.77 1.11
N TRP A 31 7.99 -4.75 1.82
CA TRP A 31 7.67 -6.04 1.23
C TRP A 31 6.45 -5.97 0.29
N LEU A 32 5.43 -5.19 0.66
CA LEU A 32 4.29 -4.95 -0.21
C LEU A 32 4.67 -4.17 -1.48
N GLU A 33 5.62 -3.23 -1.39
CA GLU A 33 6.16 -2.53 -2.58
C GLU A 33 6.83 -3.50 -3.56
N GLU A 34 7.56 -4.49 -3.04
CA GLU A 34 8.28 -5.45 -3.87
C GLU A 34 7.33 -6.45 -4.55
N TYR A 35 6.36 -6.99 -3.80
CA TYR A 35 5.53 -8.11 -4.26
C TYR A 35 4.16 -7.71 -4.81
N PHE A 36 3.63 -6.55 -4.41
CA PHE A 36 2.32 -6.04 -4.82
C PHE A 36 2.41 -4.58 -5.29
N PRO A 37 3.29 -4.27 -6.27
CA PRO A 37 3.62 -2.90 -6.64
C PRO A 37 2.43 -2.12 -7.20
N LYS A 38 1.52 -2.76 -7.94
CA LYS A 38 0.36 -2.05 -8.52
C LYS A 38 -0.68 -1.74 -7.45
N GLN A 39 -0.85 -2.62 -6.46
CA GLN A 39 -1.72 -2.35 -5.32
C GLN A 39 -1.14 -1.25 -4.44
N MET A 40 0.17 -1.23 -4.22
CA MET A 40 0.84 -0.17 -3.47
C MET A 40 0.80 1.18 -4.19
N GLU A 41 0.95 1.21 -5.52
CA GLU A 41 0.76 2.43 -6.31
C GLU A 41 -0.64 3.03 -6.08
N VAL A 42 -1.69 2.21 -6.19
CA VAL A 42 -3.08 2.65 -5.98
C VAL A 42 -3.34 3.07 -4.53
N TYR A 43 -2.69 2.41 -3.57
CA TYR A 43 -2.75 2.81 -2.15
C TYR A 43 -2.16 4.20 -1.92
N HIS A 44 -0.95 4.46 -2.44
CA HIS A 44 -0.31 5.78 -2.34
C HIS A 44 -1.11 6.87 -3.04
N GLN A 45 -1.63 6.58 -4.23
CA GLN A 45 -2.48 7.52 -4.96
C GLN A 45 -3.73 7.91 -4.16
N ALA A 46 -4.37 6.96 -3.46
CA ALA A 46 -5.55 7.27 -2.65
C ALA A 46 -5.23 8.17 -1.44
N ILE A 47 -4.08 7.95 -0.80
CA ILE A 47 -3.59 8.81 0.30
C ILE A 47 -3.32 10.22 -0.24
N GLU A 48 -2.61 10.32 -1.35
CA GLU A 48 -2.25 11.61 -1.94
C GLU A 48 -3.49 12.38 -2.41
N GLN A 49 -4.44 11.71 -3.05
CA GLN A 49 -5.74 12.31 -3.41
C GLN A 49 -6.49 12.86 -2.18
N THR A 50 -6.50 12.09 -1.09
CA THR A 50 -7.14 12.53 0.16
C THR A 50 -6.42 13.75 0.74
N ARG A 51 -5.08 13.77 0.68
CA ARG A 51 -4.26 14.91 1.12
C ARG A 51 -4.59 16.17 0.33
N GLU A 52 -4.65 16.08 -1.00
CA GLU A 52 -5.00 17.20 -1.88
C GLU A 52 -6.43 17.69 -1.63
N GLN A 53 -7.39 16.78 -1.44
CA GLN A 53 -8.77 17.13 -1.15
C GLN A 53 -8.88 17.95 0.14
N ILE A 54 -8.21 17.51 1.22
CA ILE A 54 -8.23 18.23 2.51
C ILE A 54 -7.59 19.62 2.37
N LEU A 55 -6.45 19.72 1.67
CA LEU A 55 -5.79 21.01 1.44
C LEU A 55 -6.64 21.97 0.61
N GLY A 56 -7.32 21.46 -0.42
CA GLY A 56 -8.28 22.23 -1.21
C GLY A 56 -9.42 22.77 -0.36
N GLN A 57 -9.98 21.95 0.54
CA GLN A 57 -11.04 22.38 1.46
C GLN A 57 -10.56 23.48 2.42
N LEU A 58 -9.35 23.35 2.97
CA LEU A 58 -8.78 24.37 3.87
C LEU A 58 -8.53 25.70 3.14
N ASN A 59 -8.03 25.66 1.91
CA ASN A 59 -7.79 26.86 1.10
C ASN A 59 -9.08 27.59 0.68
N VAL A 60 -10.22 26.89 0.61
CA VAL A 60 -11.53 27.49 0.30
C VAL A 60 -12.21 28.05 1.57
N THR A 61 -11.79 27.59 2.76
CA THR A 61 -12.41 27.96 4.05
C THR A 61 -11.70 29.15 4.72
N LEU A 62 -10.49 29.50 4.31
CA LEU A 62 -9.71 30.67 4.77
C LEU A 62 -9.86 31.85 3.81
#